data_AF-A0A6S7GIF0-F1
#
_entry.id   AF-A0A6S7GIF0-F1
#
_cell.length_a   1.000
_cell.length_b   1.000
_cell.length_c   1.000
_cell.angle_alpha   90.00
_cell.angle_beta   90.00
_cell.angle_gamma   90.00
#
_symmetry.space_group_name_H-M   'P 1'
#
loop_
_entity.id
_entity.type
_entity.pdbx_description
1 polymer ?
#
loop_
_entity_poly.entity_id
_entity_poly.type
_entity_poly.pdbx_seq_one_letter_code
_entity_poly.pdbx_strand_id
1 'polypeptide(L)'
;MEEREILDAHDELDLYALHYIYLPAIQASLNEFVNQWNHHGLRSMHSISPLALRYSEVIEIGVTDVNIGDITLYGIDPDGQLVILKPKIWLLSLKVQLI
;
A
#
# COMPACT_ATOMS: atom_id res chain seq x y z
N MET A 1 1.10 28.24 15.64
CA MET A 1 0.12 28.08 16.74
C MET A 1 0.84 27.67 18.01
N GLU A 2 1.71 26.66 17.94
CA GLU A 2 2.62 26.28 19.05
C GLU A 2 3.56 27.43 19.48
N GLU A 3 4.14 28.16 18.53
CA GLU A 3 5.03 29.33 18.82
C GLU A 3 4.30 30.52 19.50
N ARG A 4 2.96 30.45 19.62
CA ARG A 4 2.14 31.43 20.33
C ARG A 4 1.54 30.87 21.63
N GLU A 5 1.97 29.67 22.06
CA GLU A 5 1.44 28.94 23.23
C GLU A 5 -0.08 28.64 23.16
N ILE A 6 -0.64 28.57 21.94
CA ILE A 6 -2.08 28.29 21.71
C ILE A 6 -2.34 26.79 21.55
N LEU A 7 -1.30 26.02 21.23
CA LEU A 7 -1.35 24.58 21.11
C LEU A 7 -0.16 24.02 21.90
N ASP A 8 -0.42 23.20 22.91
CA ASP A 8 0.61 22.45 23.62
C ASP A 8 0.66 21.01 23.10
N ALA A 9 1.81 20.61 22.56
CA ALA A 9 2.05 19.25 22.07
C ALA A 9 2.12 18.20 23.20
N HIS A 10 2.21 18.62 24.46
CA HIS A 10 2.17 17.75 25.64
C HIS A 10 0.80 17.72 26.32
N ASP A 11 -0.15 18.57 25.93
CA ASP A 11 -1.52 18.53 26.44
C ASP A 11 -2.38 17.56 25.62
N GLU A 12 -2.90 16.54 26.30
CA GLU A 12 -3.77 15.54 25.70
C GLU A 12 -5.07 16.15 25.14
N LEU A 13 -5.56 17.25 25.70
CA LEU A 13 -6.78 17.93 25.24
C LEU A 13 -6.56 18.60 23.88
N ASP A 14 -5.44 19.31 23.72
CA ASP A 14 -5.08 19.98 22.48
C ASP A 14 -4.81 18.97 21.36
N LEU A 15 -4.10 17.88 21.68
CA LEU A 15 -3.92 16.76 20.76
C LEU A 15 -5.26 16.13 20.38
N TYR A 16 -6.17 15.92 21.33
CA TYR A 16 -7.49 15.36 21.04
C TYR A 16 -8.31 16.27 20.13
N ALA A 17 -8.34 17.57 20.40
CA ALA A 17 -9.04 18.55 19.57
C ALA A 17 -8.48 18.58 18.14
N LEU A 18 -7.15 18.48 18.00
CA LEU A 18 -6.49 18.41 16.70
C LEU A 18 -6.89 17.14 15.94
N HIS A 19 -6.82 15.97 16.57
CA HIS A 19 -7.25 14.71 15.95
C HIS A 19 -8.72 14.75 15.57
N TYR A 20 -9.60 15.28 16.42
CA TYR A 20 -11.03 15.36 16.15
C TYR A 20 -11.35 16.15 14.88
N ILE A 21 -10.59 17.22 14.59
CA ILE A 21 -10.80 18.06 13.41
C ILE A 21 -10.11 17.46 12.18
N TYR A 22 -8.83 17.11 12.30
CA TYR A 22 -8.02 16.74 11.14
C TYR A 22 -8.19 15.29 10.70
N LEU A 23 -8.44 14.35 11.62
CA LEU A 23 -8.63 12.95 11.26
C LEU A 23 -9.79 12.72 10.29
N PRO A 24 -11.02 13.25 10.51
CA PRO A 24 -12.10 13.08 9.53
C PRO A 24 -11.82 13.80 8.21
N ALA A 25 -11.14 14.96 8.24
CA ALA A 25 -10.78 15.70 7.03
C ALA A 25 -9.75 14.93 6.16
N ILE A 26 -8.74 14.34 6.80
CA ILE A 26 -7.76 13.48 6.15
C ILE A 26 -8.46 12.24 5.60
N GLN A 27 -9.33 11.59 6.39
CA GLN A 27 -10.05 10.40 5.93
C GLN A 27 -10.95 10.70 4.73
N ALA A 28 -11.65 11.84 4.73
CA ALA A 28 -12.45 12.28 3.58
C ALA A 28 -11.58 12.48 2.34
N SER A 29 -10.42 13.12 2.49
CA SER A 29 -9.47 13.37 1.40
C SER A 29 -8.89 12.06 0.85
N LEU A 30 -8.59 11.09 1.73
CA LEU A 30 -8.14 9.77 1.33
C LEU A 30 -9.22 8.99 0.58
N ASN A 31 -10.47 9.03 1.06
CA ASN A 31 -11.59 8.39 0.39
C ASN A 31 -11.80 8.98 -1.01
N GLU A 32 -11.70 10.30 -1.15
CA GLU A 32 -11.77 10.98 -2.44
C GLU A 32 -10.60 10.57 -3.34
N PHE A 33 -9.38 10.57 -2.82
CA PHE A 33 -8.19 10.15 -3.57
C PHE A 33 -8.34 8.72 -4.08
N VAL A 34 -8.73 7.77 -3.23
CA VAL A 34 -8.94 6.38 -3.60
C VAL A 34 -9.99 6.28 -4.70
N ASN A 35 -11.09 7.02 -4.58
CA ASN A 35 -12.14 7.02 -5.59
C ASN A 35 -11.66 7.56 -6.94
N GLN A 36 -10.98 8.71 -6.95
CA GLN A 36 -10.44 9.30 -8.19
C GLN A 36 -9.36 8.40 -8.80
N TRP A 37 -8.45 7.91 -7.97
CA TRP A 37 -7.34 7.08 -8.41
C TRP A 37 -7.82 5.74 -8.99
N ASN A 38 -8.83 5.10 -8.39
CA ASN A 38 -9.32 3.83 -8.92
C ASN A 38 -10.06 3.97 -10.26
N HIS A 39 -10.68 5.13 -10.52
CA HIS A 39 -11.51 5.35 -11.71
C HIS A 39 -10.83 6.17 -12.82
N HIS A 40 -9.74 6.88 -12.54
CA HIS A 40 -9.03 7.62 -13.59
C HIS A 40 -8.28 6.68 -14.54
N GLY A 41 -8.21 7.03 -15.82
CA GLY A 41 -7.45 6.27 -16.81
C GLY A 41 -5.95 6.52 -16.70
N LEU A 42 -5.15 5.44 -16.69
CA LEU A 42 -3.69 5.54 -16.70
C LEU A 42 -3.18 5.88 -18.10
N ARG A 43 -2.39 6.95 -18.22
CA ARG A 43 -1.80 7.40 -19.50
C ARG A 43 -0.92 6.34 -20.16
N SER A 44 -0.21 5.54 -19.37
CA SER A 44 0.66 4.46 -19.83
C SER A 44 -0.10 3.19 -20.27
N MET A 45 -1.39 3.11 -19.98
CA MET A 45 -2.18 1.89 -20.11
C MET A 45 -3.44 2.14 -20.94
N HIS A 46 -3.29 2.87 -22.05
CA HIS A 46 -4.38 3.22 -22.97
C HIS A 46 -5.60 3.84 -22.29
N SER A 47 -5.39 4.62 -21.21
CA SER A 47 -6.45 5.23 -20.41
C SER A 47 -7.38 4.23 -19.71
N ILE A 48 -6.93 2.98 -19.51
CA ILE A 48 -7.64 2.00 -18.70
C ILE A 48 -7.44 2.37 -17.22
N SER A 49 -8.52 2.29 -16.44
CA SER A 49 -8.47 2.63 -15.01
C SER A 49 -7.83 1.52 -14.18
N PRO A 50 -7.15 1.84 -13.07
CA PRO A 50 -6.56 0.85 -12.18
C PRO A 50 -7.56 -0.22 -11.73
N LEU A 51 -8.81 0.19 -11.47
CA LEU A 51 -9.87 -0.75 -11.10
C LEU A 51 -10.20 -1.72 -12.24
N ALA A 52 -10.30 -1.24 -13.49
CA ALA A 52 -10.55 -2.10 -14.64
C ALA A 52 -9.41 -3.10 -14.88
N LEU A 53 -8.15 -2.68 -14.66
CA LEU A 53 -6.99 -3.55 -14.76
C LEU A 53 -7.01 -4.66 -13.74
N ARG A 54 -7.35 -4.33 -12.49
CA ARG A 54 -7.52 -5.32 -11.43
C ARG A 54 -8.55 -6.38 -11.81
N TYR A 55 -9.69 -5.99 -12.39
CA TYR A 55 -10.70 -6.95 -12.85
C TYR A 55 -10.25 -7.77 -14.05
N SER A 56 -9.46 -7.20 -14.98
CA SER A 56 -8.95 -7.96 -16.12
C SER A 56 -8.05 -9.12 -15.69
N GLU A 57 -7.21 -8.92 -14.68
CA GLU A 57 -6.37 -9.97 -14.11
C GLU A 57 -7.20 -11.04 -13.38
N VAL A 58 -8.21 -10.64 -12.62
CA VAL A 58 -9.11 -11.58 -11.92
C VAL A 58 -9.89 -12.47 -12.90
N ILE A 59 -10.31 -11.92 -14.04
CA ILE A 59 -10.98 -12.67 -15.10
C ILE A 59 -10.02 -13.67 -15.75
N GLU A 60 -8.74 -13.32 -15.94
CA GLU A 60 -7.72 -14.25 -16.47
C GLU A 60 -7.43 -15.41 -15.51
N ILE A 61 -7.52 -15.19 -14.19
CA ILE A 61 -7.27 -16.22 -13.17
C ILE A 61 -8.52 -17.12 -12.95
N GLY A 62 -9.69 -16.75 -13.51
CA GLY A 62 -10.93 -17.53 -13.42
C GLY A 62 -11.56 -17.57 -12.02
N VAL A 63 -11.13 -16.68 -11.11
CA VAL A 63 -11.65 -16.58 -9.74
C VAL A 63 -12.76 -15.52 -9.71
N THR A 64 -14.02 -15.95 -9.62
CA THR A 64 -15.18 -15.04 -9.68
C THR A 64 -15.53 -14.38 -8.34
N ASP A 65 -14.84 -14.72 -7.26
CA ASP A 65 -15.18 -14.29 -5.89
C ASP A 65 -13.97 -13.69 -5.17
N VAL A 66 -13.42 -12.60 -5.73
CA VAL A 66 -12.42 -11.78 -5.02
C VAL A 66 -13.18 -10.75 -4.20
N ASN A 67 -13.19 -10.91 -2.88
CA ASN A 67 -13.68 -9.88 -1.97
C ASN A 67 -12.73 -8.67 -2.01
N ILE A 68 -13.03 -7.71 -2.89
CA ILE A 68 -12.22 -6.50 -3.13
C ILE A 68 -12.14 -5.59 -1.88
N GLY A 69 -12.99 -5.85 -0.88
CA GLY A 69 -13.00 -5.13 0.39
C GLY A 69 -11.94 -5.57 1.40
N ASP A 70 -11.18 -6.63 1.14
CA ASP A 70 -10.12 -7.05 2.06
C ASP A 70 -8.85 -6.21 1.86
N ILE A 71 -8.89 -5.01 2.43
CA ILE A 71 -7.77 -4.06 2.54
C ILE A 71 -6.56 -4.66 3.27
N THR A 72 -6.73 -5.77 4.03
CA THR A 72 -5.64 -6.39 4.79
C THR A 72 -4.59 -7.05 3.91
N LEU A 73 -4.88 -7.31 2.63
CA LEU A 73 -3.93 -7.87 1.68
C LEU A 73 -3.08 -6.81 0.97
N TYR A 74 -3.43 -5.52 1.09
CA TYR A 74 -2.67 -4.44 0.44
C TYR A 74 -1.34 -4.19 1.17
N GLY A 75 -0.22 -4.56 0.55
CA GLY A 75 1.14 -4.40 1.12
C GLY A 75 1.75 -5.69 1.67
N ILE A 76 1.02 -6.80 1.64
CA ILE A 76 1.58 -8.13 1.86
C ILE A 76 1.97 -8.67 0.49
N ASP A 77 3.27 -8.65 0.18
CA ASP A 77 3.82 -9.35 -0.98
C ASP A 77 4.18 -10.78 -0.53
N PRO A 78 3.34 -11.80 -0.79
CA PRO A 78 3.63 -13.18 -0.40
C PRO A 78 4.85 -13.76 -1.13
N ASP A 79 5.24 -13.17 -2.27
CA ASP A 79 6.42 -13.52 -3.06
C ASP A 79 7.57 -12.52 -2.87
N GLY A 80 7.38 -11.55 -1.97
CA GLY A 80 8.35 -10.54 -1.61
C GLY A 80 9.55 -11.23 -1.03
N GLN A 81 10.60 -11.34 -1.83
CA GLN A 81 11.87 -11.90 -1.39
C GLN A 81 12.26 -11.16 -0.13
N LEU A 82 12.13 -11.83 1.00
CA LEU A 82 12.75 -11.40 2.24
C LEU A 82 14.21 -11.19 1.84
N VAL A 83 14.66 -9.94 1.77
CA VAL A 83 16.07 -9.60 1.64
C VAL A 83 16.68 -9.93 3.00
N ILE A 84 16.72 -11.22 3.32
CA ILE A 84 17.60 -11.79 4.31
C ILE A 84 18.97 -11.54 3.67
N LEU A 85 19.64 -10.50 4.16
CA LEU A 85 21.02 -10.19 3.83
C LEU A 85 21.79 -11.50 3.89
N LYS A 86 22.07 -12.13 2.75
CA LYS A 86 22.86 -13.35 2.73
C LYS A 86 24.27 -12.92 3.11
N PRO A 87 24.81 -13.31 4.27
CA PRO A 87 26.21 -13.03 4.56
C PRO A 87 27.04 -13.77 3.52
N LYS A 88 27.68 -12.99 2.64
CA LYS A 88 28.75 -13.45 1.74
C LYS A 88 29.89 -13.98 2.59
N ILE A 89 29.97 -15.29 2.77
CA ILE A 89 31.13 -15.99 3.32
C ILE A 89 31.21 -17.34 2.59
N TRP A 90 32.05 -17.38 1.55
CA TRP A 90 32.89 -18.49 1.04
C TRP A 90 32.25 -19.89 0.86
N LEU A 91 32.46 -20.71 -0.17
CA LEU A 91 33.30 -20.82 -1.36
C LEU A 91 32.71 -22.05 -2.09
N LEU A 92 32.44 -21.98 -3.38
CA LEU A 92 33.23 -22.69 -4.39
C LEU A 92 33.62 -24.14 -4.00
N SER A 93 32.72 -25.09 -4.30
CA SER A 93 33.00 -26.45 -4.80
C SER A 93 31.65 -27.18 -4.81
N LEU A 94 31.17 -27.83 -5.85
CA LEU A 94 31.78 -28.29 -7.08
C LEU A 94 30.58 -28.46 -8.03
N LYS A 95 30.59 -27.75 -9.16
CA LYS A 95 29.75 -28.15 -10.29
C LYS A 95 30.42 -29.41 -10.87
N VAL A 96 29.58 -30.43 -11.10
CA VAL A 96 29.69 -31.37 -12.22
C VAL A 96 30.65 -32.56 -12.06
N GLN A 97 30.11 -33.73 -12.47
CA GLN A 97 30.74 -35.01 -12.82
C GLN A 97 31.03 -36.02 -11.69
N LEU A 98 30.24 -37.08 -11.59
CA LEU A 98 30.56 -38.42 -12.15
C LEU A 98 29.64 -39.53 -11.60
N ILE A 99 29.01 -40.24 -12.53
CA ILE A 99 28.33 -41.56 -12.46
C ILE A 99 26.90 -41.55 -11.93
#